data_AF-A0A3D0XVD5-F1
#
_entry.id   AF-A0A3D0XVD5-F1
#
_cell.length_a   1.000
_cell.length_b   1.000
_cell.length_c   1.000
_cell.angle_alpha   90.00
_cell.angle_beta   90.00
_cell.angle_gamma   90.00
#
_symmetry.space_group_name_H-M   'P 1'
#
loop_
_entity.id
_entity.type
_entity.pdbx_description
1 polymer ?
#
loop_
_entity_poly.entity_id
_entity_poly.type
_entity_poly.pdbx_seq_one_letter_code
_entity_poly.pdbx_strand_id
1 'polypeptide(L)'
;DYQFLPCTPSGVMEMLHHEGISPEGKSCVVIGRSNIVGKPMAMLLLHENGTVTICHSRTKNLKEICRQADILVVAVGKAKFVTADMVKPGAVVIDVGMDRDEAGKLCGDVDYAAVEPVASYITPVPGGVGPMTRAMLLKNTLTATRRHYRLAQEDA
;
A
#
# COMPACT_ATOMS: atom_id res chain seq x y z
N ASP A 1 18.15 3.22 7.75
CA ASP A 1 18.39 1.87 8.31
C ASP A 1 17.30 1.40 9.25
N TYR A 2 16.25 0.77 8.70
CA TYR A 2 15.25 0.04 9.48
C TYR A 2 15.49 -1.46 9.33
N GLN A 3 15.60 -2.18 10.44
CA GLN A 3 15.97 -3.60 10.44
C GLN A 3 14.81 -4.51 10.04
N PHE A 4 13.58 -4.13 10.40
CA PHE A 4 12.35 -4.82 10.03
C PHE A 4 11.33 -3.80 9.59
N LEU A 5 10.70 -4.04 8.44
CA LEU A 5 9.65 -3.18 7.91
C LEU A 5 8.27 -3.80 8.17
N PRO A 6 7.23 -2.98 8.40
CA PRO A 6 5.87 -3.47 8.49
C PRO A 6 5.47 -4.21 7.22
N CYS A 7 5.03 -5.47 7.37
CA CYS A 7 4.94 -6.42 6.26
C CYS A 7 4.02 -5.97 5.11
N THR A 8 2.89 -5.32 5.41
CA THR A 8 1.97 -4.84 4.38
C THR A 8 2.59 -3.65 3.62
N PRO A 9 3.01 -2.55 4.27
CA PRO A 9 3.74 -1.48 3.60
C PRO A 9 4.96 -1.92 2.81
N SER A 10 5.82 -2.79 3.36
CA SER A 10 6.99 -3.27 2.61
C SER A 10 6.60 -4.15 1.41
N GLY A 11 5.50 -4.90 1.52
CA GLY A 11 4.96 -5.67 0.41
C GLY A 11 4.50 -4.78 -0.73
N VAL A 12 3.85 -3.65 -0.40
CA VAL A 12 3.48 -2.63 -1.40
C VAL A 12 4.71 -2.03 -2.07
N MET A 13 5.75 -1.67 -1.30
CA MET A 13 6.99 -1.14 -1.89
C MET A 13 7.65 -2.15 -2.85
N GLU A 14 7.71 -3.42 -2.46
CA GLU A 14 8.26 -4.48 -3.31
C GLU A 14 7.45 -4.64 -4.62
N MET A 15 6.12 -4.51 -4.58
CA MET A 15 5.29 -4.51 -5.80
C MET A 15 5.61 -3.31 -6.70
N LEU A 16 5.76 -2.11 -6.13
CA LEU A 16 6.13 -0.92 -6.89
C LEU A 16 7.51 -1.09 -7.54
N HIS A 17 8.50 -1.62 -6.81
CA HIS A 17 9.83 -1.90 -7.33
C HIS A 17 9.82 -2.94 -8.44
N HIS A 18 9.03 -4.01 -8.29
CA HIS A 18 8.90 -5.05 -9.29
C HIS A 18 8.39 -4.51 -10.64
N GLU A 19 7.42 -3.60 -10.59
CA GLU A 19 6.84 -2.94 -11.77
C GLU A 19 7.68 -1.75 -12.29
N GLY A 20 8.82 -1.46 -11.68
CA GLY A 20 9.67 -0.31 -12.05
C GLY A 20 9.03 1.06 -11.72
N ILE A 21 8.08 1.10 -10.79
CA ILE A 21 7.35 2.30 -10.39
C ILE A 21 8.09 2.96 -9.23
N SER A 22 8.95 3.93 -9.53
CA SER A 22 9.59 4.75 -8.48
C SER A 22 8.60 5.75 -7.85
N PRO A 23 8.55 5.90 -6.51
CA PRO A 23 7.84 6.99 -5.83
C PRO A 23 8.52 8.35 -5.95
N GLU A 24 9.79 8.41 -6.36
CA GLU A 24 10.59 9.64 -6.36
C GLU A 24 9.93 10.77 -7.16
N GLY A 25 9.74 11.91 -6.50
CA GLY A 25 9.13 13.10 -7.09
C GLY A 25 7.62 13.00 -7.36
N LYS A 26 7.00 11.84 -7.11
CA LYS A 26 5.57 11.61 -7.35
C LYS A 26 4.70 12.06 -6.20
N SER A 27 3.48 12.49 -6.52
CA SER A 27 2.42 12.73 -5.55
C SER A 27 1.87 11.39 -5.06
N CYS A 28 2.13 11.06 -3.80
CA CYS A 28 1.74 9.81 -3.16
C CYS A 28 0.64 10.09 -2.13
N VAL A 29 -0.57 9.57 -2.36
CA VAL A 29 -1.70 9.74 -1.42
C VAL A 29 -1.98 8.42 -0.73
N VAL A 30 -2.01 8.44 0.60
CA VAL A 30 -2.38 7.28 1.42
C VAL A 30 -3.70 7.55 2.12
N ILE A 31 -4.76 6.81 1.77
CA ILE A 31 -6.05 6.89 2.45
C ILE A 31 -6.07 5.86 3.59
N GLY A 32 -6.07 6.35 4.83
CA GLY A 32 -5.99 5.53 6.02
C GLY A 32 -4.74 5.87 6.83
N ARG A 33 -4.88 5.91 8.16
CA ARG A 33 -3.80 6.29 9.10
C ARG A 33 -3.61 5.30 10.23
N SER A 34 -3.89 4.03 9.96
CA SER A 34 -3.67 2.94 10.92
C SER A 34 -2.18 2.82 11.26
N ASN A 35 -1.88 2.31 12.45
CA ASN A 35 -0.50 2.11 12.89
C ASN A 35 0.21 0.98 12.12
N ILE A 36 -0.56 0.05 11.55
CA ILE A 36 -0.02 -1.15 10.88
C ILE A 36 0.11 -1.00 9.36
N VAL A 37 -0.64 -0.08 8.74
CA VAL A 37 -0.58 0.17 7.29
C VAL A 37 -0.36 1.64 6.99
N GLY A 38 -1.34 2.51 7.26
CA GLY A 38 -1.35 3.86 6.70
C GLY A 38 -0.14 4.72 7.08
N LYS A 39 0.16 4.82 8.38
CA LYS A 39 1.32 5.58 8.87
C LYS A 39 2.65 5.01 8.35
N PRO A 40 2.97 3.71 8.51
CA PRO A 40 4.23 3.18 7.99
C PRO A 40 4.32 3.23 6.46
N MET A 41 3.23 3.04 5.73
CA MET A 41 3.20 3.21 4.26
C MET A 41 3.63 4.61 3.85
N ALA A 42 3.07 5.63 4.50
CA ALA A 42 3.43 7.01 4.25
C ALA A 42 4.93 7.27 4.51
N MET A 43 5.50 6.69 5.57
CA MET A 43 6.92 6.84 5.88
C MET A 43 7.82 6.13 4.85
N LEU A 44 7.42 4.97 4.33
CA LEU A 44 8.19 4.27 3.29
C LEU A 44 8.18 5.01 1.96
N LEU A 45 7.02 5.54 1.54
CA LEU A 45 6.93 6.37 0.33
C LEU A 45 7.77 7.64 0.46
N LEU A 46 7.75 8.28 1.64
CA LEU A 46 8.57 9.45 1.93
C LEU A 46 10.07 9.12 1.91
N HIS A 47 10.45 7.95 2.44
CA HIS A 47 11.83 7.47 2.42
C HIS A 47 12.36 7.24 0.99
N GLU A 48 11.48 6.97 0.03
CA GLU A 48 11.80 6.88 -1.40
C GLU A 48 11.45 8.16 -2.17
N ASN A 49 11.55 9.31 -1.50
CA ASN A 49 11.43 10.64 -2.09
C ASN A 49 10.05 10.96 -2.70
N GLY A 50 8.99 10.25 -2.29
CA GLY A 50 7.62 10.60 -2.64
C GLY A 50 7.12 11.83 -1.89
N THR A 51 6.32 12.66 -2.55
CA THR A 51 5.57 13.74 -1.89
C THR A 51 4.31 13.16 -1.28
N VAL A 52 4.29 12.95 0.04
CA VAL A 52 3.25 12.14 0.69
C VAL A 52 2.15 12.99 1.33
N THR A 53 0.90 12.68 1.00
CA THR A 53 -0.29 13.19 1.70
C THR A 53 -1.04 12.04 2.38
N ILE A 54 -1.29 12.17 3.68
CA ILE A 54 -2.05 11.17 4.46
C ILE A 54 -3.49 11.66 4.65
N CYS A 55 -4.45 10.88 4.15
CA CYS A 55 -5.88 11.13 4.28
C CYS A 55 -6.54 10.20 5.31
N HIS A 56 -7.68 10.62 5.86
CA HIS A 56 -8.47 9.83 6.81
C HIS A 56 -9.92 10.31 6.85
N SER A 57 -10.74 9.71 7.71
CA SER A 57 -12.18 9.99 7.86
C SER A 57 -12.58 11.44 8.21
N ARG A 58 -11.61 12.32 8.47
CA ARG A 58 -11.84 13.75 8.76
C ARG A 58 -11.20 14.67 7.71
N THR A 59 -10.60 14.11 6.67
CA THR A 59 -10.04 14.86 5.56
C THR A 59 -11.18 15.51 4.77
N LYS A 60 -11.10 16.83 4.61
CA LYS A 60 -12.00 17.58 3.72
C LYS A 60 -11.49 17.46 2.28
N ASN A 61 -12.40 17.53 1.31
CA ASN A 61 -12.07 17.51 -0.13
C ASN A 61 -11.25 16.26 -0.50
N LEU A 62 -11.64 15.10 0.04
CA LEU A 62 -10.90 13.86 -0.13
C LEU A 62 -10.77 13.46 -1.61
N LYS A 63 -11.84 13.63 -2.39
CA LYS A 63 -11.84 13.28 -3.82
C LYS A 63 -10.84 14.12 -4.60
N GLU A 64 -10.79 15.42 -4.32
CA GLU A 64 -9.87 16.35 -4.97
C GLU A 64 -8.41 16.01 -4.65
N ILE A 65 -8.11 15.64 -3.41
CA ILE A 65 -6.75 15.21 -3.01
C ILE A 65 -6.39 13.90 -3.72
N CYS A 66 -7.29 12.92 -3.77
CA CYS A 66 -7.03 11.64 -4.44
C CYS A 66 -6.76 11.80 -5.94
N ARG A 67 -7.43 12.75 -6.61
CA ARG A 67 -7.20 13.09 -8.02
C ARG A 67 -5.83 13.70 -8.32
N GLN A 68 -5.08 14.09 -7.30
CA GLN A 68 -3.70 14.58 -7.46
C GLN A 68 -2.66 13.47 -7.34
N ALA A 69 -3.08 12.25 -6.96
CA ALA A 69 -2.17 11.15 -6.69
C ALA A 69 -1.65 10.53 -8.00
N ASP A 70 -0.34 10.43 -8.14
CA ASP A 70 0.30 9.52 -9.09
C ASP A 70 0.32 8.09 -8.55
N ILE A 71 0.46 7.95 -7.23
CA ILE A 71 0.35 6.69 -6.48
C ILE A 71 -0.70 6.86 -5.40
N LEU A 72 -1.79 6.10 -5.48
CA LEU A 72 -2.88 6.09 -4.52
C LEU A 72 -2.89 4.77 -3.75
N VAL A 73 -2.56 4.80 -2.46
CA VAL A 73 -2.66 3.63 -1.57
C VAL A 73 -3.91 3.74 -0.70
N VAL A 74 -4.77 2.73 -0.75
CA VAL A 74 -6.08 2.72 -0.09
C VAL A 74 -6.11 1.65 1.00
N ALA A 75 -6.34 2.06 2.24
CA ALA A 75 -6.37 1.19 3.43
C ALA A 75 -7.41 1.68 4.45
N VAL A 76 -8.67 1.74 4.02
CA VAL A 76 -9.82 2.23 4.80
C VAL A 76 -10.65 1.13 5.45
N GLY A 77 -10.67 -0.09 4.89
CA GLY A 77 -11.52 -1.19 5.37
C GLY A 77 -13.00 -0.92 5.14
N LYS A 78 -13.33 -0.51 3.92
CA LYS A 78 -14.69 -0.22 3.44
C LYS A 78 -14.79 -0.60 1.98
N ALA A 79 -15.53 -1.67 1.72
CA ALA A 79 -15.78 -2.18 0.37
C ALA A 79 -16.17 -1.06 -0.61
N LYS A 80 -15.45 -0.99 -1.74
CA LYS A 80 -15.74 -0.08 -2.87
C LYS A 80 -15.85 1.41 -2.50
N PHE A 81 -15.15 1.84 -1.46
CA PHE A 81 -15.13 3.25 -1.03
C PHE A 81 -14.51 4.19 -2.07
N VAL A 82 -13.42 3.77 -2.73
CA VAL A 82 -12.75 4.57 -3.78
C VAL A 82 -13.36 4.26 -5.13
N THR A 83 -13.92 5.29 -5.76
CA THR A 83 -14.59 5.23 -7.06
C THR A 83 -13.73 5.83 -8.18
N ALA A 84 -14.09 5.58 -9.44
CA ALA A 84 -13.38 6.08 -10.62
C ALA A 84 -13.16 7.59 -10.60
N ASP A 85 -14.14 8.36 -10.12
CA ASP A 85 -14.06 9.81 -10.04
C ASP A 85 -13.09 10.30 -8.96
N MET A 86 -12.50 9.43 -8.14
CA MET A 86 -11.46 9.80 -7.16
C MET A 86 -10.04 9.59 -7.70
N VAL A 87 -9.90 8.94 -8.84
CA VAL A 87 -8.60 8.47 -9.35
C VAL A 87 -8.14 9.36 -10.49
N LYS A 88 -6.86 9.77 -10.45
CA LYS A 88 -6.21 10.47 -11.55
C LYS A 88 -6.03 9.50 -12.74
N PRO A 89 -6.40 9.89 -13.98
CA PRO A 89 -6.09 9.07 -15.15
C PRO A 89 -4.60 8.73 -15.23
N GLY A 90 -4.28 7.45 -15.39
CA GLY A 90 -2.91 6.93 -15.42
C GLY A 90 -2.26 6.76 -14.04
N ALA A 91 -2.98 6.93 -12.93
CA ALA A 91 -2.44 6.66 -11.59
C ALA A 91 -2.19 5.18 -11.33
N VAL A 92 -1.28 4.91 -10.41
CA VAL A 92 -1.06 3.61 -9.80
C VAL A 92 -1.96 3.51 -8.56
N VAL A 93 -2.83 2.49 -8.52
CA VAL A 93 -3.79 2.29 -7.43
C VAL A 93 -3.46 1.00 -6.69
N ILE A 94 -3.12 1.13 -5.41
CA ILE A 94 -2.85 0.01 -4.50
C ILE A 94 -3.99 -0.12 -3.51
N ASP A 95 -4.79 -1.17 -3.69
CA ASP A 95 -5.88 -1.57 -2.80
C ASP A 95 -5.37 -2.55 -1.73
N VAL A 96 -5.25 -2.06 -0.51
CA VAL A 96 -4.84 -2.83 0.66
C VAL A 96 -6.05 -3.42 1.40
N GLY A 97 -7.26 -2.98 1.07
CA GLY A 97 -8.50 -3.41 1.68
C GLY A 97 -8.72 -4.91 1.53
N MET A 98 -9.29 -5.51 2.57
CA MET A 98 -9.80 -6.89 2.52
C MET A 98 -11.15 -6.91 3.20
N ASP A 99 -12.19 -6.67 2.40
CA ASP A 99 -13.58 -6.56 2.81
C ASP A 99 -14.43 -7.66 2.18
N ARG A 100 -15.70 -7.72 2.58
CA ARG A 100 -16.69 -8.56 1.93
C ARG A 100 -17.82 -7.70 1.41
N ASP A 101 -18.24 -7.97 0.18
CA ASP A 101 -19.42 -7.34 -0.39
C ASP A 101 -20.72 -7.89 0.23
N GLU A 102 -21.86 -7.37 -0.22
CA GLU A 102 -23.19 -7.78 0.24
C GLU A 102 -23.47 -9.27 0.00
N ALA A 103 -22.80 -9.88 -0.99
CA ALA A 103 -22.89 -11.32 -1.28
C ALA A 103 -21.86 -12.16 -0.50
N GLY A 104 -21.07 -11.53 0.39
CA GLY A 104 -20.04 -12.18 1.20
C GLY A 104 -18.75 -12.48 0.42
N LYS A 105 -18.63 -12.05 -0.84
CA LYS A 105 -17.44 -12.25 -1.67
C LYS A 105 -16.35 -11.27 -1.26
N LEU A 106 -15.11 -11.78 -1.19
CA LEU A 106 -13.94 -10.96 -0.86
C LEU A 106 -13.73 -9.89 -1.94
N CYS A 107 -13.60 -8.64 -1.50
CA CYS A 107 -13.36 -7.47 -2.33
C CYS A 107 -12.46 -6.48 -1.58
N GLY A 108 -12.04 -5.41 -2.27
CA GLY A 108 -11.17 -4.39 -1.69
C GLY A 108 -11.90 -3.07 -1.43
N ASP A 109 -11.11 -2.08 -1.00
CA ASP A 109 -11.58 -0.73 -0.74
C ASP A 109 -11.91 0.05 -2.03
N VAL A 110 -11.47 -0.46 -3.18
CA VAL A 110 -11.61 0.19 -4.49
C VAL A 110 -12.69 -0.50 -5.32
N ASP A 111 -13.52 0.29 -6.01
CA ASP A 111 -14.41 -0.23 -7.05
C ASP A 111 -13.60 -0.61 -8.30
N TYR A 112 -13.01 -1.81 -8.24
CA TYR A 112 -12.03 -2.29 -9.22
C TYR A 112 -12.50 -2.14 -10.67
N ALA A 113 -13.73 -2.58 -10.98
CA ALA A 113 -14.26 -2.56 -12.34
C ALA A 113 -14.42 -1.14 -12.91
N ALA A 114 -14.71 -0.16 -12.04
CA ALA A 114 -14.83 1.23 -12.46
C ALA A 114 -13.46 1.93 -12.56
N VAL A 115 -12.49 1.53 -11.74
CA VAL A 115 -11.18 2.17 -11.64
C VAL A 115 -10.14 1.58 -12.60
N GLU A 116 -10.21 0.30 -12.90
CA GLU A 116 -9.32 -0.40 -13.86
C GLU A 116 -9.13 0.35 -15.19
N PRO A 117 -10.18 0.83 -15.88
CA PRO A 117 -9.99 1.56 -17.14
C PRO A 117 -9.38 2.97 -16.98
N VAL A 118 -9.28 3.50 -15.75
CA VAL A 118 -8.74 4.84 -15.46
C VAL A 118 -7.28 4.77 -15.00
N ALA A 119 -6.94 3.76 -14.20
CA ALA A 119 -5.61 3.57 -13.64
C ALA A 119 -4.61 3.03 -14.68
N SER A 120 -3.33 3.34 -14.53
CA SER A 120 -2.27 2.65 -15.28
C SER A 120 -1.96 1.28 -14.68
N TYR A 121 -2.06 1.17 -13.36
CA TYR A 121 -1.90 -0.06 -12.60
C TYR A 121 -2.94 -0.10 -11.48
N ILE A 122 -3.53 -1.28 -11.23
CA ILE A 122 -4.42 -1.50 -10.10
C ILE A 122 -4.23 -2.90 -9.52
N THR A 123 -4.12 -2.99 -8.20
CA THR A 123 -4.00 -4.30 -7.53
C THR A 123 -5.37 -4.99 -7.41
N PRO A 124 -5.50 -6.28 -7.79
CA PRO A 124 -6.75 -7.01 -7.59
C PRO A 124 -6.95 -7.40 -6.13
N VAL A 125 -8.22 -7.50 -5.71
CA VAL A 125 -8.60 -8.08 -4.41
C VAL A 125 -9.65 -9.18 -4.63
N PRO A 126 -9.36 -10.43 -4.26
CA PRO A 126 -8.09 -10.95 -3.75
C PRO A 126 -6.98 -11.02 -4.82
N GLY A 127 -5.73 -11.23 -4.37
CA GLY A 127 -4.60 -11.58 -5.25
C GLY A 127 -3.49 -10.53 -5.32
N GLY A 128 -3.72 -9.31 -4.85
CA GLY A 128 -2.73 -8.24 -4.81
C GLY A 128 -1.91 -8.20 -3.52
N VAL A 129 -2.25 -7.27 -2.62
CA VAL A 129 -1.43 -6.95 -1.44
C VAL A 129 -1.38 -8.09 -0.41
N GLY A 130 -2.48 -8.83 -0.23
CA GLY A 130 -2.59 -9.88 0.79
C GLY A 130 -1.49 -10.97 0.74
N PRO A 131 -1.20 -11.59 -0.42
CA PRO A 131 -0.04 -12.47 -0.60
C PRO A 131 1.30 -11.83 -0.22
N MET A 132 1.52 -10.56 -0.56
CA MET A 132 2.77 -9.86 -0.26
C MET A 132 2.96 -9.63 1.24
N THR A 133 1.89 -9.36 1.99
CA THR A 133 1.96 -9.27 3.46
C THR A 133 2.55 -10.55 4.07
N ARG A 134 2.14 -11.73 3.59
CA ARG A 134 2.67 -13.01 4.07
C ARG A 134 4.11 -13.24 3.63
N ALA A 135 4.44 -12.92 2.38
CA ALA A 135 5.80 -13.05 1.87
C ALA A 135 6.78 -12.17 2.68
N MET A 136 6.39 -10.94 3.01
CA MET A 136 7.21 -10.03 3.79
C MET A 136 7.37 -10.47 5.25
N LEU A 137 6.36 -11.12 5.83
CA LEU A 137 6.52 -11.77 7.14
C LEU A 137 7.63 -12.84 7.09
N LEU A 138 7.60 -13.72 6.08
CA LEU A 138 8.63 -14.75 5.91
C LEU A 138 10.02 -14.14 5.68
N LYS A 139 10.11 -13.06 4.87
CA LYS A 139 11.35 -12.30 4.64
C LYS A 139 11.91 -11.71 5.93
N ASN A 140 11.05 -11.12 6.77
CA ASN A 140 11.42 -10.58 8.07
C ASN A 140 11.90 -11.69 9.02
N THR A 141 11.19 -12.82 9.09
CA THR A 141 11.59 -13.97 9.92
C THR A 141 12.97 -14.50 9.51
N LEU A 142 13.20 -14.70 8.21
CA LEU A 142 14.50 -15.15 7.70
C LEU A 142 15.62 -14.15 8.01
N THR A 143 15.33 -12.85 7.87
CA THR A 143 16.26 -11.78 8.25
C THR A 143 16.62 -11.84 9.73
N ALA A 144 15.62 -12.03 10.60
CA ALA A 144 15.83 -12.16 12.03
C ALA A 144 16.72 -13.37 12.36
N THR A 145 16.46 -14.54 11.77
CA THR A 145 17.27 -15.75 11.96
C THR A 145 18.72 -15.53 11.55
N ARG A 146 18.96 -14.95 10.36
CA ARG A 146 20.33 -14.67 9.87
C ARG A 146 21.10 -13.75 10.81
N ARG A 147 20.43 -12.72 11.34
CA ARG A 147 21.04 -11.78 12.28
C ARG A 147 21.37 -12.45 13.61
N HIS A 148 20.44 -13.23 14.15
CA HIS A 148 20.66 -13.95 15.41
C HIS A 148 21.84 -14.90 15.30
N TYR A 149 21.95 -15.64 14.20
CA TYR A 149 23.07 -16.54 13.96
C TYR A 149 24.42 -15.80 13.82
N ARG A 150 24.44 -14.64 13.15
CA ARG A 150 25.66 -13.83 13.02
C ARG A 150 26.16 -13.31 14.37
N LEU A 151 25.25 -12.80 15.21
CA LEU A 151 25.60 -12.33 16.55
C LEU A 151 26.18 -13.46 17.43
N ALA A 152 25.57 -14.65 17.37
CA ALA A 152 26.07 -15.82 18.09
C ALA A 152 27.48 -16.28 17.65
N GLN A 153 27.92 -15.93 16.44
CA GLN A 153 29.30 -16.19 15.98
C GLN A 153 30.28 -15.07 16.34
N GLU A 154 29.81 -13.82 16.48
CA GLU A 154 30.65 -12.68 16.89
C GLU A 154 30.93 -12.71 18.41
N ASP A 155 30.01 -13.29 19.20
CA ASP A 155 30.12 -13.44 20.66
C ASP A 155 30.89 -14.71 21.11
N ALA A 156 31.30 -15.58 20.18
CA ALA A 156 31.97 -16.87 20.42
C ALA A 156 33.46 -16.83 20.06
#